data_AF-A0A6V7JJ72-F1
#
_entry.id   AF-A0A6V7JJ72-F1
#
_cell.length_a   1.000
_cell.length_b   1.000
_cell.length_c   1.000
_cell.angle_alpha   90.00
_cell.angle_beta   90.00
_cell.angle_gamma   90.00
#
_symmetry.space_group_name_H-M   'P 1'
#
loop_
_entity.id
_entity.type
_entity.pdbx_description
1 polymer ?
#
loop_
_entity_poly.entity_id
_entity_poly.type
_entity_poly.pdbx_seq_one_letter_code
_entity_poly.pdbx_strand_id
1 'polypeptide(L)'
;LCTLTLSRLVILRPLGADLASISIAVKMQSSKRTLRSNEMAIPTGGILDTELELQFALQYPHFLKRDGNKLLILLQRRKRYKNRTMLGYKTLAEGVINMAQ
;
A
#
# COMPACT_ATOMS: atom_id res chain seq x y z
N LEU A 1 -1.20 -5.87 -19.25
CA LEU A 1 -1.11 -6.13 -17.78
C LEU A 1 -0.02 -5.22 -17.23
N CYS A 2 -0.25 -4.55 -16.11
CA CYS A 2 0.77 -3.74 -15.44
C CYS A 2 1.37 -4.57 -14.31
N THR A 3 2.70 -4.68 -14.26
CA THR A 3 3.41 -5.32 -13.15
C THR A 3 4.17 -4.28 -12.35
N LEU A 4 4.11 -4.38 -11.02
CA LEU A 4 4.86 -3.54 -10.09
C LEU A 4 5.62 -4.45 -9.15
N THR A 5 6.94 -4.29 -9.10
CA THR A 5 7.80 -4.97 -8.13
C THR A 5 8.29 -3.93 -7.12
N LEU A 6 8.12 -4.24 -5.83
CA LEU A 6 8.68 -3.46 -4.73
C LEU A 6 9.79 -4.29 -4.09
N SER A 7 11.02 -3.78 -4.14
CA SER A 7 12.21 -4.46 -3.66
C SER A 7 12.63 -4.06 -2.24
N ARG A 8 12.25 -2.87 -1.77
CA ARG A 8 12.66 -2.38 -0.45
C ARG A 8 11.64 -1.41 0.13
N LEU A 9 11.45 -1.44 1.44
CA LEU A 9 10.68 -0.47 2.20
C LEU A 9 11.54 0.13 3.30
N VAL A 10 11.63 1.46 3.30
CA VAL A 10 12.31 2.23 4.35
C VAL A 10 11.32 3.21 4.98
N ILE A 11 11.19 3.15 6.30
CA ILE A 11 10.39 4.05 7.11
C ILE A 11 11.34 5.03 7.79
N LEU A 12 11.47 6.22 7.20
CA LEU A 12 12.41 7.25 7.64
C LEU A 12 11.95 8.01 8.89
N ARG A 13 10.66 7.93 9.23
CA ARG A 13 10.08 8.60 10.41
C ARG A 13 9.24 7.59 11.19
N PRO A 14 9.38 7.50 12.52
CA PRO A 14 8.59 6.62 13.36
C PRO A 14 7.10 6.67 13.03
N LEU A 15 6.54 5.52 12.66
CA LEU A 15 5.09 5.36 12.64
C LEU A 15 4.57 5.35 14.09
N GLY A 16 3.40 5.94 14.33
CA GLY A 16 2.88 6.20 15.68
C GLY A 16 2.87 4.98 16.62
N ALA A 17 2.99 5.25 17.92
CA ALA A 17 3.37 4.29 18.98
C ALA A 17 2.53 2.99 19.08
N ASP A 18 1.28 2.98 18.62
CA ASP A 18 0.37 1.82 18.73
C ASP A 18 0.28 0.97 17.45
N LEU A 19 1.26 1.07 16.56
CA LEU A 19 1.23 0.37 15.28
C LEU A 19 2.02 -0.95 15.33
N ALA A 20 1.31 -2.07 15.46
CA ALA A 20 1.93 -3.40 15.47
C ALA A 20 2.32 -3.91 14.06
N SER A 21 1.55 -3.57 13.03
CA SER A 21 1.79 -4.05 11.68
C SER A 21 1.28 -3.12 10.59
N ILE A 22 1.88 -3.25 9.41
CA ILE A 22 1.51 -2.55 8.19
C ILE A 22 1.33 -3.54 7.03
N SER A 23 0.71 -3.07 5.97
CA SER A 23 0.61 -3.76 4.68
C SER A 23 0.74 -2.75 3.56
N ILE A 24 1.22 -3.19 2.40
CA ILE A 24 1.25 -2.38 1.19
C ILE A 24 0.07 -2.78 0.32
N ALA A 25 -0.70 -1.81 -0.14
CA ALA A 25 -1.80 -2.01 -1.07
C ALA A 25 -1.57 -1.25 -2.37
N VAL A 26 -1.94 -1.87 -3.49
CA VAL A 26 -1.73 -1.31 -4.82
C VAL A 26 -3.04 -1.33 -5.59
N LYS A 27 -3.40 -0.21 -6.22
CA LYS A 27 -4.60 -0.10 -7.07
C LYS A 27 -4.45 0.97 -8.14
N MET A 28 -5.14 0.80 -9.26
CA MET A 28 -5.38 1.91 -10.18
C MET A 28 -6.38 2.90 -9.56
N GLN A 29 -6.19 4.19 -9.82
CA GLN A 29 -7.15 5.23 -9.48
C GLN A 29 -8.48 4.91 -10.17
N SER A 30 -9.56 4.87 -9.39
CA SER A 30 -10.91 4.45 -9.80
C SER A 30 -11.11 2.94 -10.02
N SER A 31 -10.14 2.08 -9.70
CA SER A 31 -10.36 0.64 -9.63
C SER A 31 -11.05 0.25 -8.32
N LYS A 32 -12.09 -0.57 -8.40
CA LYS A 32 -12.68 -1.26 -7.24
C LYS A 32 -11.73 -2.33 -6.68
N ARG A 33 -10.90 -2.93 -7.55
CA ARG A 33 -9.94 -3.97 -7.17
C ARG A 33 -8.69 -3.33 -6.58
N THR A 34 -8.33 -3.78 -5.37
CA THR A 34 -7.09 -3.42 -4.66
C THR A 34 -6.34 -4.71 -4.37
N LEU A 35 -5.07 -4.78 -4.76
CA LEU A 35 -4.16 -5.85 -4.34
C LEU A 35 -3.47 -5.44 -3.06
N ARG A 36 -3.11 -6.41 -2.21
CA ARG A 36 -2.46 -6.12 -0.93
C ARG A 36 -1.46 -7.22 -0.58
N SER A 37 -0.35 -6.82 0.04
CA SER A 37 0.63 -7.73 0.63
C SER A 37 0.11 -8.37 1.91
N ASN A 38 0.88 -9.33 2.43
CA ASN A 38 0.75 -9.75 3.82
C ASN A 38 1.07 -8.60 4.79
N GLU A 39 0.64 -8.76 6.04
CA GLU A 39 1.05 -7.86 7.11
C GLU A 39 2.54 -8.06 7.43
N MET A 40 3.24 -6.96 7.62
CA MET A 40 4.62 -6.91 8.08
C MET A 40 4.63 -6.29 9.48
N ALA A 41 5.29 -6.95 10.42
CA ALA A 41 5.44 -6.43 11.77
C ALA A 41 6.29 -5.16 11.75
N ILE A 42 5.90 -4.17 12.56
CA ILE A 42 6.68 -2.96 12.77
C ILE A 42 7.50 -3.12 14.07
N PRO A 43 8.83 -2.93 14.02
CA PRO A 43 9.65 -2.93 15.22
C PRO A 43 9.24 -1.85 16.22
N THR A 44 9.52 -2.10 17.50
CA THR A 44 9.36 -1.10 18.56
C THR A 44 10.16 0.15 18.20
N GLY A 45 9.50 1.31 18.13
CA GLY A 45 10.11 2.56 17.66
C GLY A 45 9.67 2.99 16.25
N GLY A 46 8.93 2.15 15.53
CA GLY A 46 8.21 2.57 14.32
C GLY A 46 9.08 2.85 13.09
N ILE A 47 10.38 2.52 13.15
CA ILE A 47 11.34 2.60 12.04
C ILE A 47 11.51 1.18 11.48
N LEU A 48 11.66 1.08 10.17
CA LEU A 48 11.83 -0.19 9.46
C LEU A 48 12.69 0.06 8.23
N ASP A 49 13.61 -0.84 7.97
CA ASP A 49 14.34 -0.92 6.72
C ASP A 49 14.41 -2.40 6.35
N THR A 50 13.68 -2.80 5.31
CA THR A 50 13.56 -4.19 4.92
C THR A 50 13.54 -4.34 3.42
N GLU A 51 14.26 -5.35 2.93
CA GLU A 51 14.07 -5.86 1.59
C GLU A 51 12.67 -6.49 1.46
N LEU A 52 12.15 -6.49 0.24
CA LEU A 52 10.83 -6.95 -0.14
C LEU A 52 10.94 -7.79 -1.41
N GLU A 53 10.18 -8.87 -1.46
CA GLU A 53 9.97 -9.67 -2.68
C GLU A 53 8.50 -9.57 -3.09
N LEU A 54 8.00 -8.34 -3.21
CA LEU A 54 6.59 -8.09 -3.53
C LEU A 54 6.40 -7.80 -5.00
N GLN A 55 5.62 -8.65 -5.66
CA GLN A 55 5.19 -8.46 -7.05
C GLN A 55 3.67 -8.36 -7.15
N PHE A 56 3.19 -7.31 -7.80
CA PHE A 56 1.77 -7.06 -8.05
C PHE A 56 1.49 -7.06 -9.54
N ALA A 57 0.47 -7.81 -9.96
CA ALA A 57 -0.02 -7.82 -11.34
C ALA A 57 -1.45 -7.25 -11.41
N LEU A 58 -1.59 -6.07 -12.01
CA LEU A 58 -2.85 -5.34 -12.10
C LEU A 58 -3.35 -5.31 -13.55
N GLN A 59 -4.67 -5.40 -13.69
CA GLN A 59 -5.30 -5.07 -14.97
C GLN A 59 -5.24 -3.56 -15.16
N TYR A 60 -4.53 -3.15 -16.20
CA TYR A 60 -4.49 -1.76 -16.64
C TYR A 60 -4.84 -1.72 -18.12
N PRO A 61 -6.09 -1.38 -18.47
CA PRO A 61 -6.47 -1.17 -19.86
C PRO A 61 -5.88 0.18 -20.28
N HIS A 62 -4.96 0.17 -21.26
CA HIS A 62 -4.08 1.28 -21.67
C HIS A 62 -4.80 2.47 -22.35
N PHE A 63 -6.08 2.68 -22.06
CA PHE A 63 -6.80 3.84 -22.57
C PHE A 63 -6.55 5.03 -21.67
N LEU A 64 -6.18 6.16 -22.28
CA LEU A 64 -5.90 7.38 -21.55
C LEU A 64 -7.22 7.99 -21.02
N LYS A 65 -7.43 7.90 -19.71
CA LYS A 65 -8.47 8.68 -19.00
C LYS A 65 -7.93 10.06 -18.59
N ARG A 66 -8.75 11.11 -18.75
CA ARG A 66 -8.49 12.42 -18.11
C ARG A 66 -8.37 12.23 -16.59
N ASP A 67 -7.20 12.54 -16.05
CA ASP A 67 -6.85 12.44 -14.61
C ASP A 67 -7.04 11.06 -13.94
N GLY A 68 -7.17 9.98 -14.72
CA GLY A 68 -7.56 8.66 -14.19
C GLY A 68 -6.47 7.56 -14.26
N ASN A 69 -5.36 7.81 -14.93
CA ASN A 69 -4.27 6.84 -15.10
C ASN A 69 -3.25 6.99 -13.98
N LYS A 70 -3.66 6.86 -12.72
CA LYS A 70 -2.69 6.89 -11.61
C LYS A 70 -2.64 5.53 -10.94
N LEU A 71 -1.45 5.00 -10.74
CA LEU A 71 -1.22 3.84 -9.90
C LEU A 71 -0.96 4.33 -8.47
N LEU A 72 -1.77 3.87 -7.53
CA LEU A 72 -1.69 4.23 -6.12
C LEU A 72 -1.02 3.09 -5.35
N ILE A 73 0.03 3.45 -4.61
CA ILE A 73 0.78 2.58 -3.70
C ILE A 73 0.53 3.10 -2.30
N LEU A 74 -0.14 2.31 -1.47
CA LEU A 74 -0.69 2.75 -0.18
C LEU A 74 -0.03 1.96 0.95
N LEU A 75 0.56 2.67 1.89
CA LEU A 75 1.00 2.10 3.17
C LEU A 75 -0.18 2.12 4.14
N GLN A 76 -0.55 0.96 4.69
CA GLN A 76 -1.80 0.83 5.42
C GLN A 76 -1.69 0.00 6.68
N ARG A 77 -2.51 0.37 7.67
CA ARG A 77 -2.76 -0.44 8.86
C ARG A 77 -4.18 -0.96 8.89
N ARG A 78 -4.41 -2.10 9.54
CA ARG A 78 -5.76 -2.56 9.84
C ARG A 78 -6.43 -1.65 10.88
N LYS A 79 -7.70 -1.33 10.67
CA LYS A 79 -8.56 -0.72 11.70
C LYS A 79 -9.01 -1.85 12.63
N ARG A 80 -8.42 -1.91 13.82
CA ARG A 80 -8.85 -2.78 14.91
C ARG A 80 -9.44 -1.90 16.01
N TYR A 81 -10.64 -2.23 16.45
CA TYR A 81 -11.28 -1.62 17.63
C TYR A 81 -11.43 -2.74 18.64
N LYS A 82 -10.90 -2.57 19.87
CA LYS A 82 -10.86 -3.56 20.97
C LYS A 82 -11.40 -4.94 20.59
N ASN A 83 -12.72 -5.13 20.65
CA ASN A 83 -13.39 -6.42 20.43
C ASN A 83 -14.36 -6.43 19.23
N ARG A 84 -14.16 -5.56 18.22
CA ARG A 84 -14.97 -5.54 17.00
C ARG A 84 -14.23 -6.21 15.84
N THR A 85 -15.01 -6.80 14.95
CA THR A 85 -14.53 -7.28 13.65
C THR A 85 -13.78 -6.17 12.90
N MET A 86 -12.73 -6.55 12.18
CA MET A 86 -11.89 -5.62 11.42
C MET A 86 -12.75 -4.85 10.40
N LEU A 87 -12.74 -3.51 10.49
CA LEU A 87 -13.64 -2.62 9.75
C LEU A 87 -13.03 -2.06 8.45
N GLY A 88 -11.87 -2.58 8.04
CA GLY A 88 -11.11 -2.11 6.88
C GLY A 88 -9.73 -1.56 7.25
N TYR A 89 -9.15 -0.79 6.33
CA TYR A 89 -7.77 -0.30 6.44
C TYR A 89 -7.75 1.23 6.61
N LYS A 90 -6.73 1.75 7.30
CA LYS A 90 -6.39 3.17 7.35
C LYS A 90 -5.09 3.39 6.58
N THR A 91 -5.10 4.31 5.61
CA THR A 91 -3.90 4.74 4.89
C THR A 91 -3.05 5.63 5.78
N LEU A 92 -1.74 5.32 5.83
CA LEU A 92 -0.71 6.04 6.55
C LEU A 92 0.11 6.92 5.61
N ALA A 93 0.42 6.41 4.42
CA ALA A 93 1.11 7.14 3.36
C ALA A 93 0.59 6.68 2.00
N GLU A 94 0.68 7.57 1.00
CA GLU A 94 0.27 7.33 -0.37
C GLU A 94 1.41 7.76 -1.30
N GLY A 95 1.79 6.85 -2.19
CA GLY A 95 2.62 7.11 -3.36
C GLY A 95 1.76 7.02 -4.62
N VAL A 96 1.98 7.94 -5.56
CA VAL A 96 1.20 8.04 -6.80
C VAL A 96 2.15 8.02 -7.98
N ILE A 97 1.93 7.09 -8.91
CA ILE A 97 2.65 7.03 -10.19
C ILE A 97 1.68 7.43 -11.29
N ASN A 98 2.06 8.42 -12.10
CA ASN A 98 1.31 8.77 -13.30
C ASN A 98 1.62 7.76 -14.41
N MET A 99 0.60 6.98 -14.80
CA MET A 99 0.67 5.95 -15.84
C MET A 99 0.23 6.48 -17.22
N ALA A 100 -0.03 7.80 -17.34
CA ALA A 100 -0.38 8.43 -18.61
C ALA A 100 0.84 8.92 -19.42
N GLN A 101 2.04 8.87 -18.83
CA GLN A 101 3.31 9.21 -19.49
C GLN A 101 4.05 7.97 -19.95
#